data_AF-A0YM41-F1
#
_entry.id   AF-A0YM41-F1
#
_cell.length_a   1.000
_cell.length_b   1.000
_cell.length_c   1.000
_cell.angle_alpha   90.00
_cell.angle_beta   90.00
_cell.angle_gamma   90.00
#
_symmetry.space_group_name_H-M   'P 1'
#
loop_
_entity.id
_entity.type
_entity.pdbx_description
1 polymer ?
#
loop_
_entity_poly.entity_id
_entity_poly.type
_entity_poly.pdbx_seq_one_letter_code
_entity_poly.pdbx_strand_id
1 'polypeptide(L)'
;MNPQRLVKISQYLSKHLRHQPERLGLKLAPGGWVNVDKLLAACQHHQFPLSRVELEEVVIKNDQQRFSFDETKTRVRANQGHSIDVDLQLKARIPSDILDHGTVKKPLMQCCNLGC
;
A
#
# COMPACT_ATOMS: atom_id res chain seq x y z
N MET A 1 20.34 12.97 5.12
CA MET A 1 18.97 13.13 4.59
C MET A 1 18.10 13.90 5.58
N ASN A 2 17.19 14.75 5.10
CA ASN A 2 16.29 15.52 5.97
C ASN A 2 15.11 14.63 6.43
N PRO A 3 14.91 14.39 7.74
CA PRO A 3 13.86 13.47 8.24
C PRO A 3 12.45 13.89 7.83
N GLN A 4 12.19 15.19 7.70
CA GLN A 4 10.91 15.74 7.21
C GLN A 4 10.57 15.26 5.79
N ARG A 5 11.59 15.04 4.95
CA ARG A 5 11.41 14.57 3.57
C ARG A 5 11.02 13.09 3.53
N LEU A 6 11.64 12.25 4.36
CA LEU A 6 11.31 10.82 4.44
C LEU A 6 9.86 10.61 4.90
N VAL A 7 9.37 11.41 5.84
CA VAL A 7 7.96 11.37 6.28
C VAL A 7 7.01 11.73 5.13
N LYS A 8 7.31 12.79 4.37
CA LYS A 8 6.51 13.17 3.19
C LYS A 8 6.47 12.06 2.14
N ILE A 9 7.61 11.42 1.86
CA ILE A 9 7.68 10.29 0.93
C ILE A 9 6.83 9.13 1.45
N SER A 10 6.94 8.78 2.74
CA SER A 10 6.14 7.70 3.34
C SER A 10 4.63 7.97 3.24
N GLN A 11 4.19 9.20 3.51
CA GLN A 11 2.79 9.60 3.34
C GLN A 11 2.35 9.54 1.88
N TYR A 12 3.20 10.01 0.96
CA TYR A 12 2.93 9.98 -0.47
C TYR A 12 2.79 8.55 -0.98
N LEU A 13 3.72 7.66 -0.66
CA LEU A 13 3.68 6.24 -1.00
C LEU A 13 2.47 5.56 -0.39
N SER A 14 2.16 5.83 0.87
CA SER A 14 0.97 5.29 1.54
C SER A 14 -0.30 5.69 0.80
N LYS A 15 -0.43 6.96 0.38
CA LYS A 15 -1.61 7.45 -0.35
C LYS A 15 -1.80 6.73 -1.69
N HIS A 16 -0.73 6.57 -2.45
CA HIS A 16 -0.84 6.04 -3.82
C HIS A 16 -0.84 4.52 -3.87
N LEU A 17 0.02 3.83 -3.12
CA LEU A 17 0.07 2.37 -3.12
C LEU A 17 -1.18 1.74 -2.48
N ARG A 18 -1.86 2.42 -1.56
CA ARG A 18 -3.03 1.88 -0.85
C ARG A 18 -4.37 2.22 -1.48
N HIS A 19 -4.50 3.41 -2.05
CA HIS A 19 -5.80 3.91 -2.49
C HIS A 19 -5.88 4.14 -4.00
N GLN A 20 -4.82 4.68 -4.61
CA GLN A 20 -4.92 5.26 -5.96
C GLN A 20 -3.61 5.10 -6.75
N PRO A 21 -3.20 3.86 -7.08
CA PRO A 21 -2.01 3.62 -7.91
C PRO A 21 -2.20 4.14 -9.34
N GLU A 22 -3.44 4.12 -9.83
CA GLU A 22 -3.82 4.63 -11.14
C GLU A 22 -3.56 6.14 -11.29
N ARG A 23 -3.60 6.90 -10.19
CA ARG A 23 -3.27 8.34 -10.23
C ARG A 23 -1.81 8.62 -10.59
N LEU A 24 -0.92 7.67 -10.35
CA LEU A 24 0.48 7.72 -10.78
C LEU A 24 0.67 7.05 -12.16
N GLY A 25 -0.40 6.55 -12.78
CA GLY A 25 -0.30 5.70 -13.96
C GLY A 25 0.38 4.35 -13.67
N LEU A 26 0.42 3.93 -12.41
CA LEU A 26 1.07 2.69 -12.00
C LEU A 26 0.06 1.54 -12.01
N LYS A 27 0.44 0.45 -12.67
CA LYS A 27 -0.28 -0.82 -12.62
C LYS A 27 0.32 -1.69 -11.53
N LEU A 28 -0.53 -2.11 -10.59
CA LEU A 28 -0.15 -3.11 -9.59
C LEU A 28 -0.11 -4.48 -10.26
N ALA A 29 0.95 -5.22 -10.02
CA ALA A 29 1.04 -6.63 -10.34
C ALA A 29 0.31 -7.46 -9.25
N PRO A 30 0.00 -8.75 -9.52
CA PRO A 30 -0.60 -9.65 -8.54
C PRO A 30 0.19 -9.63 -7.22
N GLY A 31 -0.47 -9.56 -6.07
CA GLY A 31 0.17 -9.37 -4.77
C GLY A 31 0.49 -7.92 -4.38
N GLY A 32 0.09 -6.94 -5.19
CA GLY A 32 0.27 -5.51 -4.91
C GLY A 32 1.66 -4.97 -5.23
N TRP A 33 2.41 -5.68 -6.09
CA TRP A 33 3.79 -5.32 -6.43
C TRP A 33 3.83 -4.22 -7.49
N VAL A 34 4.72 -3.25 -7.30
CA VAL A 34 5.03 -2.19 -8.25
C VAL A 34 6.52 -2.20 -8.56
N ASN A 35 6.89 -2.02 -9.82
CA ASN A 35 8.29 -1.89 -10.20
C ASN A 35 8.86 -0.54 -9.70
N VAL A 36 10.01 -0.58 -9.04
CA VAL A 36 10.66 0.59 -8.44
C VAL A 36 10.99 1.62 -9.52
N ASP A 37 11.53 1.23 -10.67
CA ASP A 37 11.85 2.16 -11.75
C ASP A 37 10.62 2.88 -12.28
N LYS A 38 9.51 2.14 -12.44
CA LYS A 38 8.22 2.74 -12.84
C LYS A 38 7.70 3.71 -11.79
N LEU A 39 7.80 3.36 -10.51
CA LEU A 39 7.40 4.22 -9.41
C LEU A 39 8.23 5.51 -9.40
N LEU A 40 9.55 5.42 -9.55
CA LEU A 40 10.45 6.58 -9.57
C LEU A 40 10.14 7.48 -10.78
N ALA A 41 9.96 6.89 -11.96
CA ALA A 41 9.58 7.61 -13.17
C ALA A 41 8.22 8.32 -13.04
N ALA A 42 7.22 7.64 -12.48
CA ALA A 42 5.91 8.21 -12.22
C ALA A 42 5.98 9.37 -11.21
N CYS A 43 6.70 9.18 -10.11
CA CYS A 43 6.94 10.21 -9.11
C CYS A 43 7.61 11.45 -9.75
N GLN A 44 8.63 11.26 -10.58
CA GLN A 44 9.28 12.35 -11.32
C GLN A 44 8.32 13.05 -12.29
N HIS A 45 7.48 12.31 -13.02
CA HIS A 45 6.47 12.87 -13.91
C HIS A 45 5.42 13.71 -13.16
N HIS A 46 5.09 13.32 -11.93
CA HIS A 46 4.17 14.05 -11.04
C HIS A 46 4.86 15.14 -10.20
N GLN A 47 6.03 15.63 -10.63
CA GLN A 47 6.81 16.68 -9.95
C GLN A 47 7.24 16.32 -8.52
N PHE A 48 7.31 15.04 -8.19
CA PHE A 48 7.79 14.52 -6.91
C PHE A 48 9.04 13.67 -7.14
N PRO A 49 10.22 14.27 -7.38
CA PRO A 49 11.43 13.49 -7.63
C PRO A 49 11.77 12.65 -6.39
N LEU A 50 11.67 11.33 -6.56
CA LEU A 50 12.00 10.33 -5.56
C LEU A 50 13.23 9.57 -6.06
N SER A 51 14.22 9.39 -5.21
CA SER A 51 15.40 8.56 -5.53
C SER A 51 15.28 7.17 -4.92
N ARG A 52 15.94 6.17 -5.53
CA ARG A 52 15.98 4.81 -4.98
C ARG A 52 16.53 4.75 -3.56
N VAL A 53 17.57 5.54 -3.26
CA VAL A 53 18.16 5.65 -1.92
C VAL A 53 17.13 6.16 -0.91
N GLU A 54 16.32 7.15 -1.28
CA GLU A 54 15.28 7.69 -0.40
C GLU A 54 14.15 6.68 -0.17
N LEU A 55 13.75 5.96 -1.22
CA LEU A 55 12.77 4.89 -1.09
C LEU A 55 13.28 3.78 -0.17
N GLU A 56 14.54 3.37 -0.32
CA GLU A 56 15.14 2.33 0.53
C GLU A 56 15.25 2.78 1.99
N GLU A 57 15.70 4.02 2.23
CA GLU A 57 15.70 4.62 3.56
C GLU A 57 14.30 4.65 4.19
N VAL A 58 13.27 5.01 3.42
CA VAL A 58 11.88 5.00 3.88
C VAL A 58 11.46 3.58 4.25
N VAL A 59 11.78 2.56 3.45
CA VAL A 59 11.43 1.18 3.75
C VAL A 59 12.18 0.67 4.98
N ILE A 60 13.47 0.98 5.13
CA ILE A 60 14.31 0.56 6.26
C ILE A 60 13.87 1.25 7.57
N LYS A 61 13.60 2.56 7.53
CA LYS A 61 13.16 3.33 8.71
C LYS A 61 11.70 3.14 9.07
N ASN A 62 10.93 2.46 8.23
CA ASN A 62 9.51 2.30 8.46
C ASN A 62 9.27 1.19 9.49
N ASP A 63 9.22 1.63 10.73
CA ASP A 63 9.04 0.83 11.96
C ASP A 63 7.85 -0.15 11.88
N GLN A 64 6.82 0.20 11.11
CA GLN A 64 5.60 -0.58 11.00
C GLN A 64 5.56 -1.56 9.82
N GLN A 65 6.70 -1.83 9.17
CA GLN A 65 6.81 -2.74 8.01
C GLN A 65 5.69 -2.52 6.97
N ARG A 66 5.30 -1.26 6.73
CA ARG A 66 4.19 -0.93 5.81
C ARG A 66 4.52 -1.22 4.34
N PHE A 67 5.81 -1.28 4.01
CA PHE A 67 6.32 -1.50 2.67
C PHE A 67 7.37 -2.61 2.70
N SER A 68 7.42 -3.42 1.65
CA SER A 68 8.44 -4.44 1.47
C SER A 68 8.96 -4.43 0.05
N PHE A 69 10.26 -4.69 -0.06
CA PHE A 69 10.88 -5.00 -1.34
C PHE A 69 10.79 -6.49 -1.65
N ASP A 70 10.83 -6.80 -2.94
CA ASP A 70 11.05 -8.14 -3.46
C ASP A 70 12.50 -8.60 -3.20
N GLU A 71 12.81 -9.88 -3.37
CA GLU A 71 14.14 -10.45 -3.10
C GLU A 71 15.26 -9.72 -3.88
N THR A 72 14.93 -9.24 -5.08
CA THR A 72 15.85 -8.50 -5.96
C THR A 72 15.89 -6.99 -5.70
N LYS A 73 15.07 -6.45 -4.79
CA LYS A 73 14.87 -5.00 -4.54
C LYS A 73 14.53 -4.18 -5.80
N THR A 74 13.91 -4.82 -6.79
CA THR A 74 13.44 -4.19 -8.04
C THR A 74 11.95 -3.85 -7.99
N ARG A 75 11.22 -4.46 -7.06
CA ARG A 75 9.78 -4.27 -6.86
C ARG A 75 9.51 -3.93 -5.41
N VAL A 76 8.53 -3.07 -5.18
CA VAL A 76 8.05 -2.67 -3.87
C VAL A 76 6.55 -2.87 -3.80
N ARG A 77 6.05 -3.32 -2.65
CA ARG A 77 4.61 -3.42 -2.36
C ARG A 77 4.29 -2.77 -1.02
N ALA A 78 3.04 -2.38 -0.85
CA ALA A 78 2.49 -2.13 0.48
C ALA A 78 2.03 -3.47 1.09
N ASN A 79 2.35 -3.71 2.36
CA ASN A 79 2.00 -4.98 3.01
C ASN A 79 0.54 -5.03 3.49
N GLN A 80 -0.06 -3.86 3.79
CA GLN A 80 -1.43 -3.75 4.28
C GLN A 80 -2.07 -2.44 3.84
N GLY A 81 -3.41 -2.45 3.74
CA GLY A 81 -4.23 -1.27 3.51
C GLY A 81 -4.63 -1.01 2.07
N HIS A 82 -4.58 -2.02 1.17
CA HIS A 82 -5.20 -1.87 -0.14
C HIS A 82 -6.71 -1.73 0.02
N SER A 83 -7.27 -0.55 -0.27
CA SER A 83 -8.72 -0.35 -0.42
C SER A 83 -9.21 -0.72 -1.83
N ILE A 84 -8.31 -1.22 -2.66
CA ILE A 84 -8.53 -1.63 -4.04
C ILE A 84 -8.43 -3.15 -4.12
N ASP A 85 -9.15 -3.74 -5.07
CA ASP A 85 -9.18 -5.18 -5.32
C ASP A 85 -7.83 -5.62 -5.91
N VAL A 86 -6.86 -5.82 -5.03
CA VAL A 86 -5.58 -6.46 -5.35
C VAL A 86 -5.76 -7.92 -5.01
N ASP A 87 -5.65 -8.76 -6.04
CA ASP A 87 -5.50 -10.20 -5.86
C ASP A 87 -4.19 -10.46 -5.11
N LEU A 88 -4.27 -10.43 -3.78
CA LEU A 88 -3.15 -10.61 -2.89
C LEU A 88 -2.63 -12.04 -2.93
N GLN A 89 -3.25 -12.95 -3.70
CA GLN A 89 -3.06 -14.40 -3.61
C GLN A 89 -2.91 -14.87 -2.16
N LEU A 90 -3.62 -14.21 -1.25
CA LEU A 90 -3.80 -14.69 0.10
C LEU A 90 -4.60 -15.97 -0.08
N LYS A 91 -3.94 -17.13 0.08
CA LYS A 91 -4.64 -18.40 0.22
C LYS A 91 -5.80 -18.12 1.17
N ALA A 92 -7.03 -18.24 0.66
CA ALA A 92 -8.23 -18.09 1.44
C ALA A 92 -8.14 -19.10 2.59
N ARG A 93 -7.61 -18.66 3.73
CA ARG A 93 -7.65 -19.44 4.95
C ARG A 93 -9.06 -19.22 5.46
N ILE A 94 -9.84 -20.29 5.40
CA ILE A 94 -11.16 -20.41 6.03
C ILE A 94 -11.09 -19.66 7.36
N PRO A 95 -11.85 -18.57 7.55
CA PRO A 95 -11.80 -17.86 8.81
C PRO A 95 -12.25 -18.84 9.89
N SER A 96 -11.35 -19.22 10.79
CA SER A 96 -11.73 -19.98 11.97
C SER A 96 -12.69 -19.12 12.77
N ASP A 97 -13.80 -19.71 13.17
CA ASP A 97 -15.03 -19.12 13.71
C ASP A 97 -14.89 -18.44 15.10
N ILE A 98 -13.71 -17.93 15.45
CA ILE A 98 -13.49 -17.26 16.72
C ILE A 98 -12.77 -15.94 16.46
N LEU A 99 -13.58 -14.90 16.25
CA LEU A 99 -13.17 -13.50 16.33
C LEU A 99 -13.21 -13.08 17.81
N ASP A 100 -12.05 -12.83 18.41
CA ASP A 100 -11.97 -12.05 19.64
C ASP A 100 -12.45 -10.62 19.35
N HIS A 101 -13.67 -10.33 19.81
CA HIS A 101 -14.36 -9.06 19.59
C HIS A 101 -13.80 -7.98 20.54
N GLY A 102 -12.72 -7.31 20.13
CA GLY A 102 -12.31 -6.03 20.71
C GLY A 102 -13.33 -4.95 20.38
N THR A 103 -14.34 -4.80 21.23
CA THR A 103 -15.45 -3.85 21.08
C THR A 103 -14.95 -2.42 21.30
N VAL A 104 -15.05 -1.56 20.28
CA VAL A 104 -15.38 -0.14 20.47
C VAL A 104 -16.67 0.16 19.71
N LYS A 105 -17.63 0.70 20.46
CA LYS A 105 -19.06 0.80 20.14
C LYS A 105 -19.33 1.57 18.82
N LYS A 106 -20.17 0.93 18.01
CA LYS A 106 -21.07 1.37 16.90
C LYS A 106 -21.84 2.70 17.17
N PRO A 107 -22.55 3.34 16.20
CA PRO A 107 -23.45 2.69 15.19
C PRO A 107 -23.49 3.28 13.75
N LEU A 108 -23.64 2.42 12.71
CA LEU A 108 -24.83 2.06 11.89
C LEU A 108 -25.20 3.02 10.75
N MET A 109 -25.21 2.49 9.51
CA MET A 109 -26.11 2.74 8.35
C MET A 109 -25.37 2.24 7.08
N GLN A 110 -25.91 1.54 6.10
CA GLN A 110 -27.25 1.03 5.77
C GLN A 110 -27.03 0.09 4.57
N CYS A 111 -27.40 -1.20 4.64
CA CYS A 111 -27.44 -2.06 3.46
C CYS A 111 -28.88 -2.09 2.93
N CYS A 112 -29.11 -1.40 1.80
CA CYS A 112 -30.30 -1.55 1.00
C CYS A 112 -30.22 -2.84 0.16
N ASN A 113 -31.23 -3.70 0.36
CA ASN A 113 -32.17 -4.18 -0.65
C ASN A 113 -31.65 -4.86 -1.93
N LEU A 114 -31.95 -6.16 -2.07
CA LEU A 114 -32.40 -6.93 -3.26
C LEU A 114 -32.24 -8.42 -2.88
N GLY A 115 -33.19 -9.34 -2.95
CA GLY A 115 -34.54 -9.37 -3.49
C GLY A 115 -34.93 -10.86 -3.63
N CYS A 116 -36.19 -11.17 -3.31
CA CYS A 116 -36.91 -12.45 -3.43
C CYS A 116 -36.56 -13.57 -2.43
#